data_AF-A0A6B3KQM8-F1
#
_entry.id   AF-A0A6B3KQM8-F1
#
_cell.length_a   1.000
_cell.length_b   1.000
_cell.length_c   1.000
_cell.angle_alpha   90.00
_cell.angle_beta   90.00
_cell.angle_gamma   90.00
#
_symmetry.space_group_name_H-M   'P 1'
#
loop_
_entity.id
_entity.type
_entity.pdbx_description
1 polymer ?
#
loop_
_entity_poly.entity_id
_entity_poly.type
_entity_poly.pdbx_seq_one_letter_code
_entity_poly.pdbx_strand_id
1 'polypeptide(L)'
;LLRQARDDDEVKAVVLRVDSPGGEVFASEQIRREVVALKQAGKPVVVSMGDLAASGGYWISMNADRIYADPSTISGSIGIFGMVPNLTRALDKIGVHTDG
;
A
#
# COMPACT_ATOMS: atom_id res chain seq x y z
N LEU A 1 -2.81 -0.55 -14.94
CA LEU A 1 -1.61 0.29 -15.16
C LEU A 1 -0.32 -0.52 -15.06
N LEU A 2 0.10 -1.02 -13.89
CA LEU A 2 1.39 -1.74 -13.78
C LEU A 2 1.50 -2.96 -14.72
N ARG A 3 0.44 -3.78 -14.80
CA ARG A 3 0.37 -4.89 -15.76
C ARG A 3 0.46 -4.44 -17.22
N GLN A 4 -0.22 -3.35 -17.58
CA GLN A 4 -0.15 -2.79 -18.93
C GLN A 4 1.28 -2.29 -19.23
N ALA A 5 1.89 -1.57 -18.30
CA ALA A 5 3.28 -1.12 -18.41
C ALA A 5 4.27 -2.30 -18.52
N ARG A 6 3.96 -3.44 -17.91
CA ARG A 6 4.75 -4.67 -18.06
C ARG A 6 4.60 -5.28 -19.45
N ASP A 7 3.39 -5.32 -19.99
CA ASP A 7 3.09 -5.98 -21.25
C ASP A 7 3.32 -5.06 -22.49
N ASP A 8 3.64 -3.78 -22.29
CA ASP A 8 3.93 -2.79 -23.34
C ASP A 8 5.42 -2.71 -23.68
N ASP A 9 5.83 -3.16 -24.88
CA ASP A 9 7.23 -3.17 -25.32
C ASP A 9 7.88 -1.79 -25.43
N GLU A 10 7.11 -0.70 -25.57
CA GLU A 10 7.66 0.66 -25.60
C GLU A 10 8.09 1.14 -24.19
N VAL A 11 7.48 0.60 -23.14
CA VAL A 11 7.81 0.93 -21.76
C VAL A 11 9.10 0.21 -21.33
N LYS A 12 10.14 0.98 -21.01
CA LYS A 12 11.45 0.43 -20.60
C LYS A 12 11.69 0.43 -19.10
N ALA A 13 10.95 1.24 -18.34
CA ALA A 13 11.04 1.34 -16.88
C ALA A 13 9.75 1.96 -16.32
N VAL A 14 9.55 1.84 -15.00
CA VAL A 14 8.41 2.45 -14.29
C VAL A 14 8.91 3.31 -13.14
N VAL A 15 8.40 4.54 -13.06
CA VAL A 15 8.48 5.34 -11.84
C VAL A 15 7.16 5.20 -11.09
N LEU A 16 7.20 4.59 -9.91
CA LEU A 16 6.05 4.46 -9.03
C LEU A 16 6.04 5.65 -8.06
N ARG A 17 5.18 6.64 -8.34
CA ARG A 17 4.92 7.76 -7.43
C ARG A 17 4.00 7.28 -6.30
N VAL A 18 4.45 7.40 -5.05
CA VAL A 18 3.69 6.95 -3.87
C VAL A 18 3.47 8.12 -2.92
N ASP A 19 2.20 8.44 -2.67
CA ASP A 19 1.78 9.39 -1.63
C ASP A 19 0.56 8.79 -0.91
N SER A 20 0.81 7.99 0.12
CA SER A 20 -0.18 7.13 0.78
C SER A 20 0.16 6.81 2.25
N PRO A 21 -0.83 6.88 3.17
CA PRO A 21 -0.70 6.41 4.55
C PRO A 21 -0.65 4.88 4.68
N GLY A 22 -0.87 4.15 3.58
CA GLY A 22 -1.12 2.72 3.58
C GLY A 22 -2.61 2.39 3.46
N GLY A 23 -3.02 1.25 4.00
CA GLY A 23 -4.39 0.78 3.91
C GLY A 23 -4.49 -0.73 3.96
N GLU A 24 -5.34 -1.28 3.08
CA GLU A 24 -5.71 -2.69 3.08
C GLU A 24 -4.53 -3.59 2.64
N VAL A 25 -4.37 -4.73 3.32
CA VAL A 25 -3.21 -5.63 3.18
C VAL A 25 -3.23 -6.34 1.83
N PHE A 26 -4.38 -6.86 1.40
CA PHE A 26 -4.51 -7.62 0.17
C PHE A 26 -4.32 -6.75 -1.08
N ALA A 27 -4.85 -5.53 -1.10
CA ALA A 27 -4.64 -4.55 -2.16
C ALA A 27 -3.17 -4.14 -2.25
N SER A 28 -2.53 -3.88 -1.10
CA SER A 28 -1.09 -3.58 -1.05
C SER A 28 -0.26 -4.74 -1.61
N GLU A 29 -0.61 -5.98 -1.28
CA GLU A 29 0.08 -7.16 -1.81
C GLU A 29 -0.14 -7.35 -3.31
N GLN A 30 -1.35 -7.11 -3.83
CA GLN A 30 -1.62 -7.16 -5.27
C GLN A 30 -0.74 -6.18 -6.05
N ILE A 31 -0.61 -4.93 -5.57
CA ILE A 31 0.25 -3.93 -6.20
C ILE A 31 1.71 -4.36 -6.13
N ARG A 32 2.18 -4.80 -4.95
CA ARG A 32 3.56 -5.26 -4.78
C ARG A 32 3.91 -6.42 -5.72
N ARG A 33 2.98 -7.35 -5.95
CA ARG A 33 3.18 -8.46 -6.90
C ARG A 33 3.40 -7.95 -8.33
N GLU A 34 2.67 -6.93 -8.75
CA GLU A 34 2.89 -6.33 -10.08
C GLU A 34 4.21 -5.56 -10.16
N VAL A 35 4.66 -4.92 -9.07
CA VAL A 35 6.01 -4.33 -8.99
C VAL A 35 7.10 -5.40 -9.16
N VAL A 36 6.95 -6.55 -8.51
CA VAL A 36 7.87 -7.69 -8.69
C VAL A 36 7.81 -8.23 -10.11
N ALA A 37 6.62 -8.35 -10.70
CA ALA A 37 6.44 -8.86 -12.05
C ALA A 37 7.09 -7.93 -13.10
N LEU A 38 7.01 -6.61 -12.93
CA LEU A 38 7.71 -5.62 -13.77
C LEU A 38 9.23 -5.87 -13.75
N LYS A 39 9.80 -6.04 -12.56
CA LYS A 39 11.23 -6.33 -12.40
C LYS A 39 11.64 -7.65 -13.03
N GLN A 40 10.83 -8.69 -12.85
CA GLN A 40 11.07 -10.00 -13.47
C GLN A 40 10.99 -9.95 -15.01
N ALA A 41 10.17 -9.05 -15.56
CA ALA A 41 10.13 -8.77 -16.99
C ALA A 41 11.31 -7.89 -17.48
N GLY A 42 12.28 -7.59 -16.63
CA GLY A 42 13.46 -6.80 -16.97
C GLY A 42 13.21 -5.29 -17.04
N LYS A 43 12.05 -4.81 -16.55
CA LYS A 43 11.71 -3.38 -16.49
C LYS A 43 12.02 -2.83 -15.10
N PRO A 44 13.04 -1.96 -14.95
CA PRO A 44 13.39 -1.40 -13.65
C PRO A 44 12.23 -0.60 -13.06
N VAL A 45 12.03 -0.70 -11.76
CA VAL A 45 11.04 0.07 -11.00
C VAL A 45 11.76 0.97 -10.01
N VAL A 46 11.54 2.28 -10.14
CA VAL A 46 12.02 3.29 -9.20
C VAL A 46 10.83 3.88 -8.46
N VAL A 47 10.89 3.92 -7.14
CA VAL A 47 9.88 4.59 -6.32
C VAL A 47 10.31 6.03 -6.04
N SER A 48 9.38 6.95 -6.23
CA SER A 48 9.46 8.33 -5.73
C SER A 48 8.39 8.51 -4.67
N MET A 49 8.80 8.63 -3.41
CA MET A 49 7.88 8.92 -2.32
C MET A 49 7.53 10.42 -2.30
N GLY A 50 6.27 10.72 -2.06
CA GLY A 50 5.76 12.07 -1.81
C GLY A 50 5.86 12.44 -0.35
N ASP A 51 4.86 13.15 0.17
CA ASP A 51 4.85 13.61 1.55
C ASP A 51 4.70 12.43 2.52
N LEU A 52 3.97 11.39 2.11
CA LEU A 52 3.68 10.22 2.93
C LEU A 52 3.82 8.91 2.14
N ALA A 53 4.55 7.93 2.65
CA ALA A 53 4.64 6.60 2.05
C ALA A 53 4.86 5.56 3.16
N ALA A 54 3.84 5.32 3.97
CA ALA A 54 3.90 4.51 5.19
C ALA A 54 2.98 3.27 5.12
N SER A 55 3.20 2.28 5.99
CA SER A 55 2.41 1.04 6.07
C SER A 55 2.26 0.36 4.71
N GLY A 56 1.04 0.22 4.17
CA GLY A 56 0.79 -0.27 2.81
C GLY A 56 1.52 0.51 1.71
N GLY A 57 1.74 1.83 1.87
CA GLY A 57 2.54 2.65 0.95
C GLY A 57 4.01 2.24 0.93
N TYR A 58 4.57 1.86 2.07
CA TYR A 58 5.90 1.26 2.13
C TYR A 58 5.90 -0.16 1.56
N TRP A 59 4.84 -0.94 1.82
CA TRP A 59 4.67 -2.31 1.32
C TRP A 59 4.73 -2.41 -0.20
N ILE A 60 4.08 -1.50 -0.92
CA ILE A 60 4.12 -1.49 -2.39
C ILE A 60 5.48 -1.00 -2.94
N SER A 61 6.27 -0.32 -2.11
CA SER A 61 7.54 0.30 -2.50
C SER A 61 8.74 -0.62 -2.28
N MET A 62 8.69 -1.51 -1.28
CA MET A 62 9.87 -2.20 -0.75
C MET A 62 10.60 -3.12 -1.75
N ASN A 63 9.96 -3.53 -2.83
CA ASN A 63 10.59 -4.37 -3.86
C ASN A 63 11.18 -3.59 -5.05
N ALA A 64 11.06 -2.26 -5.09
CA ALA A 64 11.65 -1.43 -6.15
C ALA A 64 13.18 -1.58 -6.22
N ASP A 65 13.77 -1.21 -7.35
CA ASP A 65 15.24 -1.20 -7.54
C ASP A 65 15.90 -0.04 -6.80
N ARG A 66 15.20 1.09 -6.73
CA ARG A 66 15.60 2.27 -5.96
C ARG A 66 14.37 2.92 -5.35
N ILE A 67 14.53 3.44 -4.14
CA ILE A 67 13.52 4.21 -3.43
C ILE A 67 14.13 5.57 -3.11
N TYR A 68 13.47 6.63 -3.56
CA TYR A 68 13.81 8.01 -3.25
C TYR A 68 12.74 8.60 -2.36
N ALA A 69 13.17 9.30 -1.33
CA ALA A 69 12.32 10.03 -0.39
C ALA A 69 12.97 11.39 -0.10
N ASP A 70 12.14 12.41 0.08
CA ASP A 70 12.61 13.68 0.63
C ASP A 70 12.97 13.48 2.11
N PRO A 71 13.94 14.23 2.68
CA PRO A 71 14.23 14.15 4.12
C PRO A 71 13.00 14.39 5.01
N SER A 72 11.98 15.10 4.52
CA SER A 72 10.72 15.36 5.21
C SER A 72 9.60 14.35 4.93
N THR A 73 9.80 13.40 3.98
CA THR A 73 8.83 12.34 3.71
C THR A 73 8.59 11.49 4.96
N ILE A 74 7.32 11.32 5.33
CA ILE A 74 6.92 10.39 6.38
C ILE A 74 6.81 8.99 5.76
N SER A 75 7.64 8.06 6.19
CA SER A 75 7.61 6.67 5.73
C SER A 75 7.72 5.69 6.91
N GLY A 76 7.94 4.41 6.64
CA GLY A 76 7.94 3.35 7.65
C GLY A 76 6.52 2.96 8.04
N SER A 77 6.19 3.04 9.34
CA SER A 77 4.96 2.47 9.90
C SER A 77 4.79 0.98 9.53
N ILE A 78 5.90 0.23 9.66
CA ILE A 78 5.94 -1.20 9.36
C ILE A 78 5.23 -1.94 10.49
N GLY A 79 3.95 -2.23 10.27
CA GLY A 79 3.08 -2.90 11.24
C GLY A 79 1.67 -3.10 10.68
N ILE A 80 0.87 -3.89 11.39
CA ILE A 80 -0.54 -4.15 11.05
C ILE A 80 -1.41 -3.92 12.29
N PHE A 81 -2.66 -3.52 12.09
CA PHE A 81 -3.67 -3.48 13.13
C PHE A 81 -5.05 -3.78 12.56
N GLY A 82 -5.98 -4.18 13.41
CA GLY A 82 -7.38 -4.41 13.07
C GLY A 82 -8.27 -4.03 14.26
N MET A 83 -9.51 -3.63 13.97
CA MET A 83 -10.48 -3.23 14.99
C MET A 83 -11.81 -3.93 14.77
N VAL A 84 -12.35 -4.51 15.85
CA VAL A 84 -13.71 -5.08 15.87
C VAL A 84 -14.49 -4.34 16.97
N PRO A 85 -15.38 -3.40 16.62
CA PRO A 85 -16.12 -2.65 17.63
C PRO A 85 -17.20 -3.53 18.29
N ASN A 86 -17.33 -3.41 19.61
CA ASN A 86 -18.44 -3.98 20.36
C ASN A 86 -19.26 -2.82 20.97
N LEU A 87 -20.55 -2.76 20.60
CA LEU A 87 -21.45 -1.68 20.99
C LEU A 87 -22.48 -2.09 22.06
N THR A 88 -22.45 -3.32 22.57
CA THR A 88 -23.48 -3.85 23.48
C THR A 88 -23.70 -2.92 24.68
N ARG A 89 -22.64 -2.55 25.40
CA ARG A 89 -22.75 -1.64 26.56
C ARG A 89 -23.22 -0.23 26.21
N ALA A 90 -22.99 0.23 24.98
CA ALA A 90 -23.46 1.55 24.54
C ALA A 90 -24.95 1.51 24.22
N LEU A 91 -25.41 0.43 23.59
CA LEU A 91 -26.81 0.18 23.26
C LEU A 91 -27.66 -0.08 24.52
N ASP A 92 -27.13 -0.83 25.49
CA ASP A 92 -27.80 -1.08 26.77
C ASP A 92 -28.14 0.22 27.52
N LYS A 93 -27.27 1.25 27.42
CA LYS A 93 -27.50 2.56 28.06
C LYS A 93 -28.69 3.34 27.48
N ILE A 94 -29.14 3.00 26.27
CA ILE A 94 -30.30 3.60 25.61
C ILE A 94 -31.47 2.60 25.49
N GLY A 95 -31.40 1.47 26.19
CA GLY A 95 -32.47 0.46 26.23
C GLY A 95 -32.61 -0.37 24.97
N VAL A 96 -31.58 -0.41 24.11
CA VAL A 96 -31.57 -1.24 22.90
C VAL A 96 -30.86 -2.56 23.19
N HIS A 97 -31.54 -3.68 22.92
CA HIS A 97 -31.02 -5.02 23.13
C HIS A 97 -31.11 -5.86 21.85
N THR A 98 -30.25 -6.87 21.77
CA THR A 98 -30.24 -7.89 20.71
C THR A 98 -30.48 -9.26 21.34
N ASP A 99 -31.33 -10.09 20.73
CA ASP A 99 -31.68 -11.44 21.20
C ASP A 99 -31.40 -12.48 20.09
N GLY A 100 -31.38 -13.77 20.43
CA GLY A 100 -31.04 -14.86 19.50
C GLY A 100 -31.63 -16.20 19.87
#